data_AF-A0A1G5PSX5-F1
#
_entry.id   AF-A0A1G5PSX5-F1
#
_cell.length_a   1.000
_cell.length_b   1.000
_cell.length_c   1.000
_cell.angle_alpha   90.00
_cell.angle_beta   90.00
_cell.angle_gamma   90.00
#
_symmetry.space_group_name_H-M   'P 1'
#
loop_
_entity.id
_entity.type
_entity.pdbx_description
1 polymer ?
#
loop_
_entity_poly.entity_id
_entity_poly.type
_entity_poly.pdbx_seq_one_letter_code
_entity_poly.pdbx_strand_id
1 'polypeptide(L)'
;MQKQLIQADQLASQLLLGSKWAPVTNTLSFINVPLEEAAKVWHEWNQSKAQNKDDALMIEATGTLEEQFARLVPLDSGGRHLFLETKNPEWTAAVNNSVSGPDLSSMLYFRYSQARGIRSVTVTEIPHSVDKKSYPEYRGRYGVRNIMVMGSEEFASYVSLVNDDRWVFDRDGTAFADFEDKEAYKSVRATDRFTHDMLVSYCRHLGLDPFNEDFYVPNGRGILVDFNNHSTNKTFTLAEARAGREDRDVPSVGR
;
A
#
# COMPACT_ATOMS: atom_id res chain seq x y z
N MET A 1 -14.20 15.92 17.34
CA MET A 1 -12.85 15.46 17.74
C MET A 1 -12.91 14.01 18.21
N GLN A 2 -13.44 13.70 19.39
CA GLN A 2 -13.56 12.31 19.87
C GLN A 2 -14.28 11.38 18.87
N LYS A 3 -15.36 11.87 18.23
CA LYS A 3 -16.04 11.14 17.15
C LYS A 3 -15.15 10.80 15.95
N GLN A 4 -14.25 11.70 15.55
CA GLN A 4 -13.34 11.46 14.43
C GLN A 4 -12.27 10.43 14.81
N LEU A 5 -11.71 10.52 16.02
CA LEU A 5 -10.73 9.53 16.48
C LEU A 5 -11.37 8.14 16.58
N ILE A 6 -12.59 8.06 17.14
CA ILE A 6 -13.37 6.81 17.15
C ILE A 6 -13.58 6.28 15.73
N GLN A 7 -13.94 7.14 14.76
CA GLN A 7 -14.10 6.73 13.36
C GLN A 7 -12.77 6.25 12.75
N ALA A 8 -11.65 6.90 13.08
CA ALA A 8 -10.34 6.50 12.61
C ALA A 8 -9.94 5.13 13.17
N ASP A 9 -10.16 4.90 14.46
CA ASP A 9 -9.84 3.63 15.13
C ASP A 9 -10.76 2.50 14.62
N GLN A 10 -12.05 2.79 14.40
CA GLN A 10 -13.01 1.87 13.78
C GLN A 10 -12.59 1.48 12.35
N LEU A 11 -12.16 2.44 11.54
CA LEU A 11 -11.66 2.15 10.20
C LEU A 11 -10.35 1.37 10.26
N ALA A 12 -9.41 1.76 11.14
CA ALA A 12 -8.14 1.06 11.32
C ALA A 12 -8.33 -0.43 11.64
N SER A 13 -9.33 -0.76 12.45
CA SER A 13 -9.67 -2.15 12.80
C SER A 13 -10.18 -3.00 11.63
N GLN A 14 -10.67 -2.37 10.55
CA GLN A 14 -11.15 -3.02 9.33
C GLN A 14 -10.04 -3.20 8.29
N LEU A 15 -8.89 -2.54 8.45
CA LEU A 15 -7.79 -2.68 7.51
C LEU A 15 -7.00 -3.96 7.78
N LEU A 16 -6.14 -4.33 6.83
CA LEU A 16 -5.31 -5.53 6.92
C LEU A 16 -4.61 -5.60 8.28
N LEU A 17 -4.85 -6.68 9.00
CA LEU A 17 -4.25 -6.94 10.31
C LEU A 17 -4.55 -5.85 11.36
N GLY A 18 -5.70 -5.16 11.23
CA GLY A 18 -6.10 -4.07 12.13
C GLY A 18 -5.15 -2.86 12.08
N SER A 19 -4.51 -2.62 10.94
CA SER A 19 -3.50 -1.56 10.73
C SER A 19 -2.23 -1.70 11.61
N LYS A 20 -2.00 -2.85 12.25
CA LYS A 20 -0.83 -3.03 13.14
C LYS A 20 0.51 -2.93 12.41
N TRP A 21 0.52 -3.25 11.13
CA TRP A 21 1.69 -3.21 10.25
C TRP A 21 1.84 -1.90 9.46
N ALA A 22 1.00 -0.89 9.69
CA ALA A 22 1.23 0.44 9.15
C ALA A 22 2.61 0.97 9.60
N PRO A 23 3.38 1.63 8.70
CA PRO A 23 2.96 2.11 7.40
C PRO A 23 3.06 1.11 6.24
N VAL A 24 3.58 -0.11 6.44
CA VAL A 24 3.76 -1.13 5.39
C VAL A 24 2.44 -1.48 4.70
N THR A 25 1.33 -1.47 5.44
CA THR A 25 0.00 -1.82 4.92
C THR A 25 -0.85 -0.60 4.54
N ASN A 26 -0.32 0.63 4.58
CA ASN A 26 -1.08 1.83 4.21
C ASN A 26 -1.43 1.85 2.72
N THR A 27 -0.50 1.37 1.89
CA THR A 27 -0.68 1.20 0.45
C THR A 27 -0.25 -0.21 0.07
N LEU A 28 -1.16 -0.95 -0.56
CA LEU A 28 -0.96 -2.30 -1.05
C LEU A 28 -0.94 -2.27 -2.57
N SER A 29 0.09 -2.85 -3.18
CA SER A 29 0.19 -2.98 -4.63
C SER A 29 -0.12 -4.40 -5.07
N PHE A 30 -0.76 -4.54 -6.23
CA PHE A 30 -1.08 -5.82 -6.84
C PHE A 30 -0.63 -5.80 -8.29
N ILE A 31 0.06 -6.85 -8.72
CA ILE A 31 0.63 -6.97 -10.06
C ILE A 31 -0.03 -8.18 -10.72
N ASN A 32 -0.58 -8.02 -11.92
CA ASN A 32 -1.40 -9.03 -12.58
C ASN A 32 -0.56 -10.10 -13.31
N VAL A 33 0.39 -10.70 -12.60
CA VAL A 33 1.17 -11.87 -13.01
C VAL A 33 1.50 -12.74 -11.78
N PRO A 34 1.86 -14.02 -11.97
CA PRO A 34 2.26 -14.91 -10.88
C PRO A 34 3.49 -14.42 -10.08
N LEU A 35 3.64 -14.93 -8.85
CA LEU A 35 4.62 -14.49 -7.85
C LEU A 35 6.05 -14.41 -8.39
N GLU A 36 6.50 -15.48 -9.04
CA GLU A 36 7.86 -15.60 -9.55
C GLU A 36 8.14 -14.59 -10.67
N GLU A 37 7.16 -14.36 -11.55
CA GLU A 37 7.28 -13.41 -12.65
C GLU A 37 7.32 -11.98 -12.13
N ALA A 38 6.42 -11.64 -11.19
CA ALA A 38 6.41 -10.33 -10.55
C ALA A 38 7.77 -10.04 -9.88
N ALA A 39 8.22 -10.89 -8.97
CA ALA A 39 9.47 -10.67 -8.26
C ALA A 39 10.69 -10.63 -9.21
N LYS A 40 10.71 -11.46 -10.26
CA LYS A 40 11.78 -11.49 -11.25
C LYS A 40 11.94 -10.17 -11.99
N VAL A 41 10.85 -9.53 -12.43
CA VAL A 41 10.92 -8.24 -13.13
C VAL A 41 11.60 -7.17 -12.26
N TRP A 42 11.28 -7.16 -10.96
CA TRP A 42 11.89 -6.23 -10.02
C TRP A 42 13.37 -6.56 -9.78
N HIS A 43 13.68 -7.83 -9.59
CA HIS A 43 15.04 -8.31 -9.35
C HIS A 43 15.98 -8.03 -10.54
N GLU A 44 15.54 -8.26 -11.77
CA GLU A 44 16.30 -7.92 -12.99
C GLU A 44 16.62 -6.42 -13.07
N TRP A 45 15.66 -5.56 -12.66
CA TRP A 45 15.90 -4.12 -12.59
C TRP A 45 16.96 -3.79 -11.53
N ASN A 46 16.88 -4.38 -10.33
CA ASN A 46 17.90 -4.22 -9.30
C ASN A 46 19.28 -4.69 -9.78
N GLN A 47 19.37 -5.87 -10.39
CA GLN A 47 20.62 -6.39 -10.96
C GLN A 47 21.22 -5.45 -12.01
N SER A 48 20.39 -4.80 -12.83
CA SER A 48 20.87 -3.81 -13.81
C SER A 48 21.48 -2.54 -13.19
N LYS A 49 21.23 -2.31 -11.90
CA LYS A 49 21.73 -1.17 -11.11
C LYS A 49 22.82 -1.54 -10.11
N ALA A 50 22.91 -2.83 -9.78
CA ALA A 50 23.86 -3.37 -8.84
C ALA A 50 25.31 -3.19 -9.34
N GLN A 51 26.22 -2.82 -8.44
CA GLN A 51 27.65 -2.79 -8.74
C GLN A 51 28.27 -4.17 -8.49
N ASN A 52 27.78 -4.88 -7.47
CA ASN A 52 28.10 -6.26 -7.15
C ASN A 52 26.83 -7.12 -7.21
N LYS A 53 26.96 -8.40 -7.59
CA LYS A 53 25.81 -9.32 -7.63
C LYS A 53 25.13 -9.47 -6.27
N ASP A 54 25.88 -9.32 -5.20
CA ASP A 54 25.37 -9.43 -3.82
C ASP A 54 24.54 -8.21 -3.39
N ASP A 55 24.52 -7.12 -4.17
CA ASP A 55 23.71 -5.93 -3.90
C ASP A 55 22.24 -6.14 -4.32
N ALA A 56 21.95 -7.14 -5.14
CA ALA A 56 20.60 -7.47 -5.60
C ALA A 56 20.30 -8.93 -5.29
N LEU A 57 19.54 -9.17 -4.23
CA LEU A 57 19.15 -10.51 -3.78
C LEU A 57 17.67 -10.78 -4.10
N MET A 58 17.37 -12.06 -4.33
CA MET A 58 16.01 -12.58 -4.47
C MET A 58 15.95 -13.86 -3.63
N ILE A 59 15.15 -13.81 -2.57
CA ILE A 59 15.17 -14.81 -1.50
C ILE A 59 13.75 -15.36 -1.36
N GLU A 60 13.60 -16.67 -1.50
CA GLU A 60 12.34 -17.33 -1.18
C GLU A 60 12.00 -17.15 0.30
N ALA A 61 10.75 -16.85 0.57
CA ALA A 61 10.26 -16.63 1.91
C ALA A 61 9.02 -17.49 2.15
N THR A 62 9.02 -18.21 3.26
CA THR A 62 7.86 -18.98 3.72
C THR A 62 7.42 -18.49 5.10
N GLY A 63 6.13 -18.68 5.39
CA GLY A 63 5.52 -18.38 6.68
C GLY A 63 4.14 -17.74 6.57
N THR A 64 3.58 -17.38 7.72
CA THR A 64 2.38 -16.57 7.87
C THR A 64 2.57 -15.17 7.32
N LEU A 65 1.48 -14.44 7.07
CA LEU A 65 1.54 -13.06 6.58
C LEU A 65 2.38 -12.15 7.49
N GLU A 66 2.25 -12.32 8.81
CA GLU A 66 3.02 -11.54 9.79
C GLU A 66 4.51 -11.88 9.78
N GLU A 67 4.87 -13.15 9.67
CA GLU A 67 6.28 -13.57 9.54
C GLU A 67 6.90 -13.03 8.24
N GLN A 68 6.10 -12.94 7.18
CA GLN A 68 6.53 -12.33 5.91
C GLN A 68 6.75 -10.82 6.07
N PHE A 69 5.83 -10.08 6.68
CA PHE A 69 6.00 -8.66 6.96
C PHE A 69 7.16 -8.36 7.91
N ALA A 70 7.46 -9.25 8.87
CA ALA A 70 8.60 -9.10 9.77
C ALA A 70 9.95 -9.00 9.03
N ARG A 71 10.06 -9.56 7.81
CA ARG A 71 11.27 -9.50 6.97
C ARG A 71 11.56 -8.10 6.42
N LEU A 72 10.56 -7.21 6.45
CA LEU A 72 10.71 -5.82 6.06
C LEU A 72 11.30 -4.97 7.18
N VAL A 73 11.37 -5.46 8.42
CA VAL A 73 11.97 -4.75 9.54
C VAL A 73 13.50 -4.92 9.49
N PRO A 74 14.30 -3.88 9.80
CA PRO A 74 13.88 -2.51 10.10
C PRO A 74 13.40 -1.74 8.86
N LEU A 75 12.51 -0.76 9.04
CA LEU A 75 12.05 0.10 7.94
C LEU A 75 13.13 1.14 7.59
N ASP A 76 13.23 1.51 6.32
CA ASP A 76 14.19 2.49 5.79
C ASP A 76 13.57 3.29 4.62
N SER A 77 14.36 3.63 3.60
CA SER A 77 13.92 4.30 2.37
C SER A 77 13.18 3.41 1.37
N GLY A 78 13.01 2.11 1.62
CA GLY A 78 12.26 1.20 0.74
C GLY A 78 13.13 0.35 -0.19
N GLY A 79 14.32 -0.10 0.25
CA GLY A 79 15.20 -0.98 -0.56
C GLY A 79 14.75 -2.44 -0.65
N ARG A 80 13.98 -2.90 0.34
CA ARG A 80 13.46 -4.28 0.42
C ARG A 80 12.01 -4.35 0.02
N HIS A 81 11.72 -5.23 -0.93
CA HIS A 81 10.41 -5.43 -1.52
C HIS A 81 9.96 -6.85 -1.27
N LEU A 82 8.76 -7.02 -0.72
CA LEU A 82 8.18 -8.31 -0.45
C LEU A 82 7.03 -8.54 -1.42
N PHE A 83 7.13 -9.63 -2.17
CA PHE A 83 6.10 -10.13 -3.07
C PHE A 83 5.43 -11.34 -2.41
N LEU A 84 4.10 -11.38 -2.45
CA LEU A 84 3.30 -12.40 -1.77
C LEU A 84 2.32 -13.02 -2.75
N GLU A 85 2.16 -14.34 -2.67
CA GLU A 85 1.01 -15.00 -3.29
C GLU A 85 -0.29 -14.43 -2.75
N THR A 86 -1.31 -14.42 -3.59
CA THR A 86 -2.69 -14.16 -3.18
C THR A 86 -3.56 -15.35 -3.51
N LYS A 87 -4.76 -15.42 -2.92
CA LYS A 87 -5.78 -16.43 -3.26
C LYS A 87 -6.18 -16.40 -4.73
N ASN A 88 -6.06 -15.25 -5.38
CA ASN A 88 -6.20 -15.15 -6.83
C ASN A 88 -4.81 -15.31 -7.48
N PRO A 89 -4.48 -16.46 -8.09
CA PRO A 89 -3.12 -16.73 -8.59
C PRO A 89 -2.70 -15.82 -9.74
N GLU A 90 -3.62 -15.08 -10.36
CA GLU A 90 -3.30 -14.05 -11.36
C GLU A 90 -2.71 -12.77 -10.76
N TRP A 91 -2.81 -12.60 -9.43
CA TRP A 91 -2.35 -11.40 -8.73
C TRP A 91 -1.28 -11.73 -7.70
N THR A 92 -0.19 -10.97 -7.77
CA THR A 92 0.86 -10.93 -6.76
C THR A 92 0.73 -9.64 -5.97
N ALA A 93 0.68 -9.73 -4.64
CA ALA A 93 0.75 -8.55 -3.79
C ALA A 93 2.22 -8.11 -3.60
N ALA A 94 2.47 -6.81 -3.55
CA ALA A 94 3.79 -6.22 -3.36
C ALA A 94 3.75 -5.04 -2.38
N VAL A 95 4.70 -5.04 -1.45
CA VAL A 95 4.95 -3.96 -0.48
C VAL A 95 6.46 -3.78 -0.30
N ASN A 96 6.89 -2.71 0.36
CA ASN A 96 8.30 -2.50 0.68
C ASN A 96 8.50 -2.02 2.12
N ASN A 97 9.76 -1.90 2.54
CA ASN A 97 10.14 -1.47 3.87
C ASN A 97 10.26 0.06 4.05
N SER A 98 9.55 0.87 3.24
CA SER A 98 9.60 2.33 3.37
C SER A 98 8.95 2.82 4.67
N VAL A 99 9.67 3.63 5.45
CA VAL A 99 9.18 4.30 6.67
C VAL A 99 8.08 5.33 6.38
N SER A 100 7.98 5.80 5.13
CA SER A 100 6.92 6.72 4.69
C SER A 100 5.67 5.99 4.21
N GLY A 101 5.74 4.67 4.05
CA GLY A 101 4.74 3.82 3.41
C GLY A 101 5.20 3.39 2.01
N PRO A 102 4.73 2.25 1.49
CA PRO A 102 5.09 1.80 0.16
C PRO A 102 4.56 2.73 -0.92
N ASP A 103 5.44 3.17 -1.81
CA ASP A 103 5.07 3.75 -3.09
C ASP A 103 5.86 3.02 -4.18
N LEU A 104 5.16 2.14 -4.89
CA LEU A 104 5.71 1.35 -5.99
C LEU A 104 5.29 1.90 -7.36
N SER A 105 4.55 3.02 -7.40
CA SER A 105 3.86 3.55 -8.59
C SER A 105 4.77 3.66 -9.81
N SER A 106 5.98 4.21 -9.65
CA SER A 106 6.95 4.37 -10.73
C SER A 106 7.39 3.03 -11.34
N MET A 107 7.65 2.02 -10.50
CA MET A 107 8.05 0.70 -10.99
C MET A 107 6.88 -0.01 -11.66
N LEU A 108 5.69 0.05 -11.04
CA LEU A 108 4.44 -0.51 -11.60
C LEU A 108 4.12 0.11 -12.96
N TYR A 109 4.30 1.42 -13.11
CA TYR A 109 4.09 2.10 -14.38
C TYR A 109 5.16 1.78 -15.42
N PHE A 110 6.44 2.06 -15.14
CA PHE A 110 7.48 1.99 -16.16
C PHE A 110 7.94 0.57 -16.49
N ARG A 111 7.95 -0.35 -15.51
CA ARG A 111 8.51 -1.70 -15.69
C ARG A 111 7.47 -2.76 -15.96
N TYR A 112 6.30 -2.66 -15.33
CA TYR A 112 5.22 -3.62 -15.53
C TYR A 112 4.29 -3.16 -16.65
N SER A 113 3.67 -1.98 -16.51
CA SER A 113 2.72 -1.48 -17.53
C SER A 113 3.40 -1.14 -18.85
N GLN A 114 4.24 -0.11 -18.90
CA GLN A 114 4.81 0.41 -20.15
C GLN A 114 5.73 -0.60 -20.86
N ALA A 115 6.62 -1.25 -20.13
CA ALA A 115 7.61 -2.14 -20.75
C ALA A 115 7.09 -3.55 -21.08
N ARG A 116 6.02 -4.01 -20.43
CA ARG A 116 5.56 -5.41 -20.51
C ARG A 116 4.05 -5.58 -20.73
N GLY A 117 3.28 -4.51 -20.71
CA GLY A 117 1.82 -4.57 -20.81
C GLY A 117 1.14 -5.19 -19.60
N ILE A 118 1.82 -5.28 -18.45
CA ILE A 118 1.30 -5.90 -17.24
C ILE A 118 0.50 -4.86 -16.44
N ARG A 119 -0.78 -5.14 -16.25
CA ARG A 119 -1.66 -4.32 -15.41
C ARG A 119 -1.29 -4.47 -13.93
N SER A 120 -1.41 -3.38 -13.18
CA SER A 120 -1.22 -3.34 -11.73
C SER A 120 -2.31 -2.51 -11.06
N VAL A 121 -2.54 -2.73 -9.77
CA VAL A 121 -3.50 -1.98 -8.96
C VAL A 121 -2.80 -1.51 -7.69
N THR A 122 -3.04 -0.27 -7.28
CA THR A 122 -2.65 0.22 -5.95
C THR A 122 -3.91 0.54 -5.17
N VAL A 123 -3.91 0.14 -3.90
CA VAL A 123 -5.00 0.39 -2.95
C VAL A 123 -4.42 1.06 -1.73
N THR A 124 -4.89 2.26 -1.40
CA THR A 124 -4.46 3.01 -0.22
C THR A 124 -5.66 3.29 0.66
N GLU A 125 -5.53 3.02 1.96
CA GLU A 125 -6.49 3.42 2.98
C GLU A 125 -5.74 3.84 4.23
N ILE A 126 -5.83 5.13 4.57
CA ILE A 126 -5.23 5.74 5.74
C ILE A 126 -6.33 6.46 6.49
N PRO A 127 -6.65 6.05 7.73
CA PRO A 127 -7.66 6.75 8.54
C PRO A 127 -7.24 8.19 8.86
N HIS A 128 -8.18 9.13 8.77
CA HIS A 128 -7.91 10.52 9.15
C HIS A 128 -7.89 10.71 10.67
N SER A 129 -6.70 10.81 11.24
CA SER A 129 -6.48 10.82 12.69
C SER A 129 -5.81 12.09 13.22
N VAL A 130 -5.53 13.09 12.36
CA VAL A 130 -4.90 14.36 12.78
C VAL A 130 -5.72 15.05 13.87
N ASP A 131 -5.06 15.34 14.98
CA ASP A 131 -5.57 16.27 15.99
C ASP A 131 -4.92 17.65 15.82
N LYS A 132 -5.65 18.61 15.24
CA LYS A 132 -5.15 19.99 15.06
C LYS A 132 -4.99 20.75 16.39
N LYS A 133 -5.49 20.23 17.52
CA LYS A 133 -5.37 20.87 18.84
C LYS A 133 -4.11 20.48 19.61
N SER A 134 -3.37 19.46 19.20
CA SER A 134 -2.10 19.06 19.83
C SER A 134 -0.91 19.94 19.40
N TYR A 135 -1.17 21.09 18.77
CA TYR A 135 -0.15 22.09 18.43
C TYR A 135 0.72 22.44 19.65
N PRO A 136 2.05 22.50 19.51
CA PRO A 136 2.84 22.47 18.26
C PRO A 136 3.16 21.08 17.71
N GLU A 137 2.81 20.01 18.40
CA GLU A 137 3.08 18.62 17.99
C GLU A 137 1.86 18.06 17.24
N TYR A 138 1.72 18.39 15.95
CA TYR A 138 0.71 17.76 15.10
C TYR A 138 0.93 16.24 15.06
N ARG A 139 0.05 15.47 15.69
CA ARG A 139 0.10 14.00 15.71
C ARG A 139 -1.06 13.42 14.92
N GLY A 140 -0.85 12.24 14.35
CA GLY A 140 -1.83 11.56 13.50
C GLY A 140 -1.50 11.62 12.01
N ARG A 141 -2.46 11.20 11.18
CA ARG A 141 -2.33 11.11 9.73
C ARG A 141 -3.48 11.83 9.04
N TYR A 142 -3.15 12.54 7.96
CA TYR A 142 -4.15 12.93 6.99
C TYR A 142 -4.73 11.69 6.31
N GLY A 143 -6.05 11.67 6.14
CA GLY A 143 -6.72 10.50 5.62
C GLY A 143 -6.61 10.41 4.11
N VAL A 144 -6.50 9.19 3.61
CA VAL A 144 -6.40 8.89 2.18
C VAL A 144 -7.23 7.64 1.90
N ARG A 145 -8.02 7.67 0.85
CA ARG A 145 -8.65 6.48 0.27
C ARG A 145 -8.48 6.55 -1.23
N ASN A 146 -7.76 5.60 -1.80
CA ASN A 146 -7.43 5.62 -3.22
C ASN A 146 -7.40 4.21 -3.78
N ILE A 147 -7.94 4.05 -4.99
CA ILE A 147 -7.68 2.89 -5.85
C ILE A 147 -7.23 3.39 -7.20
N MET A 148 -6.14 2.84 -7.72
CA MET A 148 -5.60 3.21 -9.02
C MET A 148 -5.19 1.96 -9.79
N VAL A 149 -5.72 1.82 -11.01
CA VAL A 149 -5.30 0.82 -11.99
C VAL A 149 -4.23 1.47 -12.87
N MET A 150 -3.07 0.84 -12.93
CA MET A 150 -1.98 1.17 -13.84
C MET A 150 -1.97 0.15 -14.98
N GLY A 151 -2.00 0.64 -16.21
CA GLY A 151 -1.97 -0.18 -17.42
C GLY A 151 -1.70 0.69 -18.64
N SER A 152 -1.99 0.19 -19.84
CA SER A 152 -2.09 1.04 -21.04
C SER A 152 -3.12 2.16 -20.82
N GLU A 153 -3.14 3.18 -21.67
CA GLU A 153 -4.08 4.32 -21.53
C GLU A 153 -5.55 3.87 -21.41
N GLU A 154 -5.91 2.73 -22.00
CA GLU A 154 -7.25 2.13 -21.91
C GLU A 154 -7.61 1.59 -20.52
N PHE A 155 -6.61 1.25 -19.69
CA PHE A 155 -6.81 0.70 -18.34
C PHE A 155 -6.47 1.70 -17.23
N ALA A 156 -5.82 2.82 -17.54
CA ALA A 156 -5.44 3.81 -16.54
C ALA A 156 -6.70 4.44 -15.93
N SER A 157 -6.91 4.25 -14.63
CA SER A 157 -8.07 4.80 -13.92
C SER A 157 -7.80 4.95 -12.45
N TYR A 158 -8.42 5.94 -11.81
CA TYR A 158 -8.36 6.08 -10.36
C TYR A 158 -9.65 6.64 -9.78
N VAL A 159 -9.88 6.33 -8.51
CA VAL A 159 -10.86 6.98 -7.65
C VAL A 159 -10.17 7.31 -6.35
N SER A 160 -10.20 8.57 -5.95
CA SER A 160 -9.41 9.09 -4.85
C SER A 160 -10.23 10.01 -3.96
N LEU A 161 -10.00 9.91 -2.66
CA LEU A 161 -10.52 10.78 -1.63
C LEU A 161 -9.37 11.08 -0.65
N VAL A 162 -8.86 12.31 -0.67
CA VAL A 162 -7.71 12.73 0.12
C VAL A 162 -8.09 13.87 1.04
N ASN A 163 -7.59 13.86 2.28
CA ASN A 163 -7.69 14.99 3.19
C ASN A 163 -6.43 15.85 3.06
N ASP A 164 -6.52 16.93 2.30
CA ASP A 164 -5.49 17.96 2.17
C ASP A 164 -6.09 19.29 2.64
N ASP A 165 -6.02 19.52 3.96
CA ASP A 165 -6.80 20.50 4.74
C ASP A 165 -8.32 20.33 4.75
N ARG A 166 -8.88 19.77 3.68
CA ARG A 166 -10.28 19.35 3.52
C ARG A 166 -10.33 18.07 2.69
N TRP A 167 -11.45 17.35 2.77
CA TRP A 167 -11.68 16.20 1.91
C TRP A 167 -11.90 16.64 0.46
N VAL A 168 -11.07 16.12 -0.44
CA VAL A 168 -11.12 16.32 -1.89
C VAL A 168 -11.35 14.96 -2.54
N PHE A 169 -12.43 14.87 -3.31
CA PHE A 169 -12.75 13.69 -4.12
C PHE A 169 -12.36 13.96 -5.57
N ASP A 170 -11.69 13.00 -6.19
CA ASP A 170 -11.24 13.06 -7.58
C ASP A 170 -11.29 11.68 -8.24
N ARG A 171 -11.47 11.64 -9.56
CA ARG A 171 -11.49 10.40 -10.34
C ARG A 171 -11.14 10.64 -11.80
N ASP A 172 -10.62 9.61 -12.45
CA ASP A 172 -10.41 9.61 -13.90
C ASP A 172 -10.42 8.18 -14.47
N GLY A 173 -10.58 8.10 -15.79
CA GLY A 173 -10.58 6.85 -16.55
C GLY A 173 -11.92 6.10 -16.54
N THR A 174 -11.90 4.88 -17.07
CA THR A 174 -13.10 4.07 -17.34
C THR A 174 -13.00 2.61 -16.84
N ALA A 175 -11.89 2.20 -16.22
CA ALA A 175 -11.67 0.81 -15.80
C ALA A 175 -12.68 0.30 -14.75
N PHE A 176 -13.37 1.21 -14.06
CA PHE A 176 -14.38 0.90 -13.05
C PHE A 176 -15.81 1.07 -13.58
N ALA A 177 -16.00 1.53 -14.82
CA ALA A 177 -17.25 2.11 -15.31
C ALA A 177 -18.48 1.21 -15.19
N ASP A 178 -18.30 -0.11 -15.18
CA ASP A 178 -19.35 -1.12 -15.10
C ASP A 178 -19.87 -1.36 -13.67
N PHE A 179 -19.11 -0.96 -12.64
CA PHE A 179 -19.44 -1.24 -11.23
C PHE A 179 -19.26 -0.05 -10.27
N GLU A 180 -18.84 1.12 -10.75
CA GLU A 180 -18.83 2.34 -9.91
C GLU A 180 -20.23 2.73 -9.43
N ASP A 181 -20.34 3.11 -8.16
CA ASP A 181 -21.52 3.81 -7.65
C ASP A 181 -21.44 5.30 -8.01
N LYS A 182 -21.82 5.59 -9.25
CA LYS A 182 -21.83 6.96 -9.80
C LYS A 182 -22.86 7.87 -9.15
N GLU A 183 -23.86 7.32 -8.46
CA GLU A 183 -24.83 8.12 -7.71
C GLU A 183 -24.23 8.63 -6.40
N ALA A 184 -23.47 7.80 -5.68
CA ALA A 184 -22.73 8.22 -4.50
C ALA A 184 -21.80 9.43 -4.77
N TYR A 185 -21.21 9.51 -5.97
CA TYR A 185 -20.31 10.59 -6.39
C TYR A 185 -20.97 11.98 -6.41
N LYS A 186 -22.31 12.04 -6.46
CA LYS A 186 -23.08 13.30 -6.43
C LYS A 186 -23.34 13.83 -5.02
N SER A 187 -22.96 13.07 -3.98
CA SER A 187 -23.20 13.45 -2.59
C SER A 187 -22.61 14.82 -2.25
N VAL A 188 -23.32 15.58 -1.40
CA VAL A 188 -22.87 16.91 -0.95
C VAL A 188 -21.58 16.80 -0.13
N ARG A 189 -21.48 15.77 0.72
CA ARG A 189 -20.29 15.50 1.53
C ARG A 189 -19.29 14.68 0.73
N ALA A 190 -18.06 15.18 0.62
CA ALA A 190 -16.99 14.49 -0.12
C ALA A 190 -16.70 13.08 0.43
N THR A 191 -16.78 12.89 1.75
CA THR A 191 -16.57 11.59 2.41
C THR A 191 -17.58 10.52 2.02
N ASP A 192 -18.76 10.94 1.55
CA ASP A 192 -19.85 10.05 1.16
C ASP A 192 -19.78 9.70 -0.33
N ARG A 193 -18.84 10.33 -1.08
CA ARG A 193 -18.59 10.04 -2.50
C ARG A 193 -17.71 8.82 -2.71
N PHE A 194 -16.87 8.46 -1.74
CA PHE A 194 -16.06 7.26 -1.84
C PHE A 194 -15.83 6.69 -0.46
N THR A 195 -16.62 5.69 -0.08
CA THR A 195 -16.59 5.05 1.24
C THR A 195 -15.63 3.86 1.25
N HIS A 196 -15.31 3.36 2.45
CA HIS A 196 -14.52 2.13 2.60
C HIS A 196 -15.20 0.94 1.93
N ASP A 197 -16.52 0.79 2.10
CA ASP A 197 -17.29 -0.30 1.49
C ASP A 197 -17.24 -0.25 -0.04
N MET A 198 -17.26 0.96 -0.62
CA MET A 198 -17.07 1.13 -2.07
C MET A 198 -15.68 0.69 -2.50
N LEU A 199 -14.62 1.07 -1.77
CA LEU A 199 -13.25 0.61 -2.06
C LEU A 199 -13.16 -0.93 -2.02
N VAL A 200 -13.68 -1.55 -0.97
CA VAL A 200 -13.73 -3.01 -0.82
C VAL A 200 -14.49 -3.65 -2.00
N SER A 201 -15.65 -3.10 -2.35
CA SER A 201 -16.44 -3.56 -3.49
C SER A 201 -15.66 -3.47 -4.80
N TYR A 202 -15.00 -2.34 -5.06
CA TYR A 202 -14.23 -2.13 -6.29
C TYR A 202 -13.04 -3.08 -6.38
N CYS A 203 -12.33 -3.32 -5.27
CA CYS A 203 -11.27 -4.33 -5.21
C CYS A 203 -11.79 -5.73 -5.57
N ARG A 204 -12.95 -6.12 -5.04
CA ARG A 204 -13.54 -7.44 -5.31
C ARG A 204 -13.93 -7.63 -6.78
N HIS A 205 -14.41 -6.59 -7.45
CA HIS A 205 -14.68 -6.65 -8.89
C HIS A 205 -13.40 -6.86 -9.72
N LEU A 206 -12.24 -6.47 -9.20
CA LEU A 206 -10.93 -6.74 -9.81
C LEU A 206 -10.32 -8.09 -9.38
N GLY A 207 -11.04 -8.87 -8.56
CA GLY A 207 -10.55 -10.13 -8.02
C GLY A 207 -9.54 -9.97 -6.88
N LEU A 208 -9.58 -8.85 -6.16
CA LEU A 208 -8.71 -8.51 -5.03
C LEU A 208 -9.51 -8.43 -3.72
N ASP A 209 -8.88 -8.77 -2.59
CA ASP A 209 -9.48 -8.62 -1.25
C ASP A 209 -8.44 -8.09 -0.25
N PRO A 210 -7.99 -6.82 -0.40
CA PRO A 210 -6.76 -6.29 0.20
C PRO A 210 -6.76 -6.21 1.73
N PHE A 211 -7.94 -6.17 2.34
CA PHE A 211 -8.08 -6.02 3.79
C PHE A 211 -8.41 -7.33 4.51
N ASN A 212 -8.51 -8.44 3.76
CA ASN A 212 -8.73 -9.78 4.28
C ASN A 212 -7.40 -10.51 4.42
N GLU A 213 -7.01 -10.88 5.65
CA GLU A 213 -5.77 -11.62 5.90
C GLU A 213 -5.70 -12.93 5.11
N ASP A 214 -6.81 -13.67 5.03
CA ASP A 214 -6.85 -14.95 4.33
C ASP A 214 -6.66 -14.81 2.81
N PHE A 215 -6.70 -13.59 2.25
CA PHE A 215 -6.40 -13.36 0.84
C PHE A 215 -4.93 -13.60 0.51
N TYR A 216 -4.04 -13.44 1.49
CA TYR A 216 -2.60 -13.48 1.28
C TYR A 216 -2.01 -14.83 1.65
N VAL A 217 -0.89 -15.16 1.01
CA VAL A 217 -0.04 -16.31 1.32
C VAL A 217 -0.85 -17.60 1.56
N PRO A 218 -1.77 -17.99 0.66
CA PRO A 218 -2.60 -19.19 0.86
C PRO A 218 -1.77 -20.46 1.05
N ASN A 219 -0.55 -20.50 0.51
CA ASN A 219 0.44 -21.58 0.68
C ASN A 219 1.65 -21.16 1.53
N GLY A 220 1.58 -20.01 2.21
CA GLY A 220 2.68 -19.43 2.98
C GLY A 220 3.82 -18.84 2.14
N ARG A 221 3.70 -18.75 0.80
CA ARG A 221 4.79 -18.39 -0.11
C ARG A 221 4.90 -16.89 -0.36
N GLY A 222 6.14 -16.41 -0.41
CA GLY A 222 6.52 -15.08 -0.82
C GLY A 222 7.96 -15.03 -1.34
N ILE A 223 8.35 -13.89 -1.89
CA ILE A 223 9.72 -13.63 -2.36
C ILE A 223 10.14 -12.26 -1.85
N LEU A 224 11.27 -12.21 -1.15
CA LEU A 224 11.93 -10.97 -0.75
C LEU A 224 12.95 -10.59 -1.82
N VAL A 225 12.77 -9.43 -2.44
CA VAL A 225 13.75 -8.81 -3.31
C VAL A 225 14.43 -7.69 -2.54
N ASP A 226 15.71 -7.86 -2.25
CA ASP A 226 16.51 -6.91 -1.48
C ASP A 226 17.51 -6.21 -2.41
N PHE A 227 17.47 -4.88 -2.41
CA PHE A 227 18.49 -4.06 -3.06
C PHE A 227 19.34 -3.38 -2.02
N ASN A 228 20.37 -4.08 -1.57
CA ASN A 228 21.31 -3.60 -0.57
C ASN A 228 22.40 -2.76 -1.23
N ASN A 229 22.02 -1.62 -1.81
CA ASN A 229 22.99 -0.64 -2.30
C ASN A 229 23.52 0.19 -1.13
N HIS A 230 24.28 -0.44 -0.22
CA HIS A 230 25.04 0.14 0.89
C HIS A 230 24.53 1.49 1.45
N SER A 231 23.22 1.59 1.70
CA SER A 231 22.65 2.87 2.13
C SER A 231 23.00 3.05 3.60
N THR A 232 23.61 4.18 3.95
CA THR A 232 23.79 4.62 5.34
C THR A 232 22.49 5.22 5.90
N ASN A 233 21.35 4.89 5.29
CA ASN A 233 20.07 5.47 5.66
C ASN A 233 19.70 5.04 7.08
N LYS A 234 19.12 6.00 7.80
CA LYS A 234 18.58 5.75 9.12
C LYS A 234 17.48 4.70 9.02
N THR A 235 17.57 3.71 9.89
CA THR A 235 16.59 2.62 9.99
C THR A 235 15.69 2.82 11.21
N PHE A 236 14.49 2.27 11.15
CA PHE A 236 13.47 2.41 12.19
C PHE A 236 12.83 1.06 12.48
N THR A 237 12.60 0.76 13.75
CA THR A 237 11.66 -0.30 14.13
C THR A 237 10.24 0.07 13.69
N LEU A 238 9.35 -0.91 13.65
CA LEU A 238 7.93 -0.65 13.33
C LEU A 238 7.30 0.32 14.35
N ALA A 239 7.60 0.17 15.65
CA ALA A 239 7.10 1.06 16.70
C ALA A 239 7.58 2.50 16.50
N GLU A 240 8.85 2.69 16.17
CA GLU A 240 9.41 4.02 15.86
C GLU A 240 8.77 4.66 14.62
N ALA A 241 8.51 3.87 13.58
CA ALA A 241 7.86 4.37 12.36
C ALA A 241 6.41 4.84 12.58
N ARG A 242 5.73 4.21 13.56
CA ARG A 242 4.34 4.50 13.95
C ARG A 242 4.19 5.63 14.95
N ALA A 243 5.22 5.88 15.76
CA ALA A 243 5.19 6.88 16.82
C ALA A 243 4.84 8.28 16.29
N GLY A 244 3.90 8.95 16.95
CA GLY A 244 3.39 10.28 16.58
C GLY A 244 2.45 10.29 15.36
N ARG A 245 2.24 9.13 14.72
CA ARG A 245 1.43 8.96 13.52
C ARG A 245 0.27 8.03 13.82
N GLU A 246 0.45 6.74 13.61
CA GLU A 246 -0.53 5.72 13.99
C GLU A 246 -0.67 5.65 15.52
N ASP A 247 0.45 5.69 16.23
CA ASP A 247 0.50 5.64 17.70
C ASP A 247 0.67 7.05 18.26
N ARG A 248 -0.42 7.82 18.23
CA ARG A 248 -0.44 9.26 18.56
C ARG A 248 -0.02 9.59 19.99
N ASP A 249 -0.19 8.66 20.93
CA ASP A 249 0.19 8.88 22.33
C ASP A 249 1.72 8.76 22.53
N VAL A 250 2.41 8.15 21.56
CA VAL A 250 3.87 8.02 21.56
C VAL A 250 4.48 9.20 20.78
N PRO A 251 5.48 9.93 21.32
CA PRO A 251 6.16 10.99 20.59
C PRO A 251 6.91 10.48 19.36
N SER A 252 6.90 11.22 18.25
CA SER A 252 7.66 10.87 17.05
C SER A 252 9.16 10.79 17.37
N VAL A 253 9.82 9.74 16.89
CA VAL A 253 11.28 9.77 16.77
C VAL A 253 11.63 10.58 15.51
N GLY A 254 12.53 11.56 15.61
CA GLY A 254 12.88 12.42 14.48
C GLY A 254 13.28 11.58 13.25
N ARG A 255 12.77 11.93 12.06
CA ARG A 255 13.11 11.23 10.81
C ARG A 255 14.43 11.72 10.26
#